data_AF-A0A3B9T4R9-F1
#
_entry.id   AF-A0A3B9T4R9-F1
#
_cell.length_a   1.000
_cell.length_b   1.000
_cell.length_c   1.000
_cell.angle_alpha   90.00
_cell.angle_beta   90.00
_cell.angle_gamma   90.00
#
_symmetry.space_group_name_H-M   'P 1'
#
loop_
_entity.id
_entity.type
_entity.pdbx_description
1 polymer ?
#
loop_
_entity_poly.entity_id
_entity_poly.type
_entity_poly.pdbx_seq_one_letter_code
_entity_poly.pdbx_strand_id
1 'polypeptide(L)'
;MLTDICSDAEIILYHAQFVQSDRLDIEDKILRKAGKKSDSQERRKTIIIGTQVLEQSLDIDFDLLITDICPMDLLLQRIGRLHRHTGRDRPDTFQNAVCHVLGSETVFDNGSVRVYGEWLLLQTVKNLPHQIRIPADISPLVQAVYNSVDSDNPAYQEYQRIQKEKKNSAKAFLLGKPNGAVFSGLLDRTAAGSDTEAEASVCDGVSSVEVLLMMRTADGMLQFLPHQKEHCTLDTHILPDDDICRKVAEQRLRLPAVFCQRYSMKQTISDLEIQCSDVMHTWSMSPWLHGKLLLILDESLSATIGKYRLTYDIKTGLHYESEAKE
;
A
#
# COMPACT_ATOMS: atom_id res chain seq x y z
N MET A 1 -20.75 12.90 -0.10
CA MET A 1 -19.32 12.60 0.15
C MET A 1 -18.82 13.43 1.33
N LEU A 2 -17.72 13.05 2.00
CA LEU A 2 -17.13 13.82 3.12
C LEU A 2 -16.84 15.29 2.75
N THR A 3 -16.51 15.53 1.48
CA THR A 3 -16.36 16.86 0.87
C THR A 3 -17.61 17.73 0.99
N ASP A 4 -18.80 17.13 1.01
CA ASP A 4 -20.07 17.86 1.07
C ASP A 4 -20.44 18.21 2.52
N ILE A 5 -19.97 17.41 3.47
CA ILE A 5 -20.21 17.58 4.92
C ILE A 5 -19.20 18.56 5.52
N CYS A 6 -17.95 18.53 5.05
CA CYS A 6 -16.84 19.34 5.55
C CYS A 6 -16.28 20.24 4.45
N SER A 7 -17.11 21.09 3.87
CA SER A 7 -16.77 21.92 2.71
C SER A 7 -15.68 22.98 2.99
N ASP A 8 -15.43 23.29 4.26
CA ASP A 8 -14.41 24.21 4.73
C ASP A 8 -13.11 23.51 5.19
N ALA A 9 -13.06 22.18 5.10
CA ALA A 9 -11.90 21.38 5.47
C ALA A 9 -11.09 20.95 4.25
N GLU A 10 -9.78 20.94 4.40
CA GLU A 10 -8.87 20.37 3.42
C GLU A 10 -8.78 18.86 3.61
N ILE A 11 -9.21 18.10 2.61
CA ILE A 11 -9.16 16.64 2.62
C ILE A 11 -7.96 16.18 1.80
N ILE A 12 -7.11 15.33 2.39
CA ILE A 12 -5.95 14.72 1.75
C ILE A 12 -6.12 13.21 1.81
N LEU A 13 -6.09 12.55 0.65
CA LEU A 13 -6.15 11.09 0.54
C LEU A 13 -4.76 10.53 0.25
N TYR A 14 -4.37 9.44 0.93
CA TYR A 14 -3.08 8.81 0.73
C TYR A 14 -3.13 7.28 0.85
N HIS A 15 -2.67 6.60 -0.20
CA HIS A 15 -2.62 5.14 -0.28
C HIS A 15 -1.68 4.65 -1.39
N ALA A 16 -1.45 3.33 -1.48
CA ALA A 16 -0.52 2.73 -2.43
C ALA A 16 -0.92 2.83 -3.93
N GLN A 17 -2.16 3.23 -4.25
CA GLN A 17 -2.66 3.33 -5.63
C GLN A 17 -2.37 4.69 -6.31
N PHE A 18 -1.48 5.50 -5.74
CA PHE A 18 -0.90 6.67 -6.43
C PHE A 18 0.46 6.29 -7.03
N VAL A 19 0.82 6.87 -8.17
CA VAL A 19 2.19 6.73 -8.70
C VAL A 19 3.20 7.31 -7.71
N GLN A 20 4.44 6.83 -7.74
CA GLN A 20 5.43 7.22 -6.74
C GLN A 20 5.71 8.72 -6.71
N SER A 21 5.78 9.40 -7.85
CA SER A 21 5.91 10.86 -7.93
C SER A 21 4.77 11.58 -7.18
N ASP A 22 3.52 11.23 -7.47
CA ASP A 22 2.34 11.82 -6.82
C ASP A 22 2.31 11.51 -5.30
N ARG A 23 2.77 10.32 -4.89
CA ARG A 23 2.88 9.97 -3.46
C ARG A 23 3.85 10.89 -2.74
N LEU A 24 4.99 11.23 -3.33
CA LEU A 24 5.96 12.17 -2.74
C LEU A 24 5.33 13.55 -2.53
N ASP A 25 4.59 14.05 -3.53
CA ASP A 25 3.90 15.34 -3.43
C ASP A 25 2.83 15.34 -2.33
N ILE A 26 2.07 14.25 -2.21
CA ILE A 26 1.07 14.07 -1.15
C ILE A 26 1.74 13.94 0.23
N GLU A 27 2.84 13.20 0.34
CA GLU A 27 3.62 13.07 1.59
C GLU A 27 4.15 14.43 2.06
N ASP A 28 4.73 15.23 1.16
CA ASP A 28 5.19 16.58 1.45
C ASP A 28 4.04 17.49 1.91
N LYS A 29 2.86 17.32 1.31
CA LYS A 29 1.65 18.02 1.75
C LYS A 29 1.23 17.58 3.16
N ILE A 30 1.23 16.27 3.44
CA ILE A 30 0.92 15.73 4.77
C ILE A 30 1.93 16.22 5.81
N LEU A 31 3.23 16.23 5.51
CA LEU A 31 4.26 16.69 6.44
C LEU A 31 4.16 18.19 6.73
N ARG A 32 3.81 19.02 5.74
CA ARG A 32 3.50 20.43 5.97
C ARG A 32 2.29 20.63 6.87
N LYS A 33 1.29 19.77 6.75
CA LYS A 33 0.03 19.89 7.51
C LYS A 33 0.11 19.28 8.90
N ALA A 34 0.65 18.09 9.04
CA ALA A 34 0.63 17.30 10.28
C ALA A 34 2.04 16.98 10.83
N GLY A 35 3.11 17.30 10.10
CA GLY A 35 4.47 16.98 10.51
C GLY A 35 4.98 17.83 11.66
N LYS A 36 6.09 17.43 12.28
CA LYS A 36 6.66 18.07 13.49
C LYS A 36 6.78 19.60 13.45
N LYS A 37 7.10 20.17 12.29
CA LYS A 37 7.31 21.61 12.08
C LYS A 37 6.02 22.40 11.81
N SER A 38 4.88 21.72 11.65
CA SER A 38 3.62 22.39 11.31
C SER A 38 3.06 23.22 12.47
N ASP A 39 2.61 24.43 12.17
CA ASP A 39 1.99 25.33 13.14
C ASP A 39 0.45 25.19 13.21
N SER A 40 -0.20 25.93 14.10
CA SER A 40 -1.66 25.84 14.29
C SER A 40 -2.48 26.35 13.10
N GLN A 41 -1.92 27.25 12.27
CA GLN A 41 -2.59 27.73 11.06
C GLN A 41 -2.48 26.71 9.93
N GLU A 42 -1.32 26.12 9.72
CA GLU A 42 -1.10 25.09 8.70
C GLU A 42 -1.99 23.87 8.94
N ARG A 43 -2.09 23.42 10.20
CA ARG A 43 -2.90 22.27 10.64
C ARG A 43 -4.41 22.48 10.52
N ARG A 44 -4.86 23.73 10.51
CA ARG A 44 -6.26 24.09 10.72
C ARG A 44 -7.17 23.42 9.69
N LYS A 45 -8.26 22.81 10.16
CA LYS A 45 -9.31 22.17 9.34
C LYS A 45 -8.76 21.20 8.29
N THR A 46 -7.77 20.38 8.65
CA THR A 46 -7.22 19.36 7.74
C THR A 46 -7.68 17.96 8.14
N ILE A 47 -8.19 17.19 7.19
CA ILE A 47 -8.57 15.79 7.34
C ILE A 47 -7.65 14.96 6.43
N ILE A 48 -6.88 14.06 7.03
CA ILE A 48 -6.03 13.12 6.29
C ILE A 48 -6.70 11.75 6.35
N ILE A 49 -7.03 11.22 5.18
CA ILE A 49 -7.58 9.89 4.98
C ILE A 49 -6.49 9.05 4.36
N GLY A 50 -6.22 7.88 4.91
CA GLY A 50 -5.30 6.97 4.24
C GLY A 50 -5.34 5.57 4.79
N THR A 51 -4.70 4.69 4.04
CA THR A 51 -4.56 3.28 4.42
C THR A 51 -3.32 3.10 5.31
N GLN A 52 -2.94 1.85 5.57
CA GLN A 52 -1.81 1.49 6.43
C GLN A 52 -0.47 2.10 5.97
N VAL A 53 -0.40 2.60 4.73
CA VAL A 53 0.78 3.30 4.21
C VAL A 53 1.09 4.57 5.03
N LEU A 54 0.10 5.24 5.62
CA LEU A 54 0.32 6.39 6.52
C LEU A 54 1.11 6.02 7.78
N GLU A 55 1.11 4.74 8.16
CA GLU A 55 1.73 4.27 9.41
C GLU A 55 3.25 4.21 9.30
N GLN A 56 3.76 4.00 8.07
CA GLN A 56 5.17 3.78 7.79
C GLN A 56 5.87 5.09 7.46
N SER A 57 6.93 5.40 8.20
CA SER A 57 7.92 6.47 7.94
C SER A 57 7.51 7.94 8.06
N LEU A 58 6.24 8.30 8.25
CA LEU A 58 5.83 9.70 8.45
C LEU A 58 5.83 10.12 9.93
N ASP A 59 6.52 11.23 10.24
CA ASP A 59 6.57 11.85 11.58
C ASP A 59 5.43 12.87 11.77
N ILE A 60 4.21 12.36 11.92
CA ILE A 60 2.95 13.13 11.92
C ILE A 60 2.22 13.12 13.27
N ASP A 61 1.50 14.21 13.55
CA ASP A 61 0.73 14.44 14.78
C ASP A 61 -0.70 14.90 14.49
N PHE A 62 -1.65 14.07 14.92
CA PHE A 62 -3.08 14.32 14.84
C PHE A 62 -3.69 14.71 16.19
N ASP A 63 -4.69 15.58 16.14
CA ASP A 63 -5.47 15.99 17.31
C ASP A 63 -6.59 14.98 17.67
N LEU A 64 -7.09 14.25 16.66
CA LEU A 64 -8.08 13.17 16.76
C LEU A 64 -7.68 12.05 15.80
N LEU A 65 -7.87 10.79 16.21
CA LEU A 65 -7.66 9.63 15.35
C LEU A 65 -8.97 8.86 15.20
N ILE A 66 -9.31 8.49 13.96
CA ILE A 66 -10.40 7.56 13.65
C ILE A 66 -9.78 6.43 12.85
N THR A 67 -10.01 5.19 13.26
CA THR A 67 -9.38 4.01 12.66
C THR A 67 -10.34 2.84 12.65
N ASP A 68 -10.29 2.03 11.59
CA ASP A 68 -10.90 0.70 11.61
C ASP A 68 -10.17 -0.21 12.61
N ILE A 69 -10.90 -1.21 13.11
CA ILE A 69 -10.33 -2.29 13.92
C ILE A 69 -9.22 -3.01 13.15
N CYS A 70 -8.12 -3.27 13.84
CA CYS A 70 -6.95 -3.95 13.32
C CYS A 70 -6.27 -4.68 14.48
N PRO A 71 -5.28 -5.56 14.22
CA PRO A 71 -4.46 -6.15 15.26
C PRO A 71 -3.90 -5.10 16.24
N MET A 72 -3.87 -5.46 17.53
CA MET A 72 -3.55 -4.55 18.64
C MET A 72 -2.22 -3.80 18.48
N ASP A 73 -1.19 -4.45 17.95
CA ASP A 73 0.10 -3.83 17.66
C ASP A 73 -0.02 -2.72 16.61
N LEU A 74 -0.73 -2.96 15.51
CA LEU A 74 -0.99 -1.94 14.48
C LEU A 74 -1.86 -0.80 15.01
N LEU A 75 -2.88 -1.12 15.83
CA LEU A 75 -3.71 -0.11 16.47
C LEU A 75 -2.88 0.82 17.37
N LEU A 76 -2.00 0.25 18.19
CA LEU A 76 -1.09 1.02 19.04
C LEU A 76 -0.07 1.83 18.24
N GLN A 77 0.40 1.31 17.10
CA GLN A 77 1.26 2.08 16.18
C GLN A 77 0.52 3.31 15.61
N ARG A 78 -0.75 3.16 15.21
CA ARG A 78 -1.61 4.27 14.77
C ARG A 78 -1.81 5.30 15.88
N ILE A 79 -2.13 4.83 17.09
CA ILE A 79 -2.26 5.69 18.29
C ILE A 79 -0.96 6.45 18.58
N GLY A 80 0.20 5.91 18.21
CA GLY A 80 1.49 6.61 18.30
C GLY A 80 1.63 7.87 17.43
N ARG A 81 0.64 8.18 16.57
CA ARG A 81 0.51 9.43 15.80
C ARG A 81 -0.48 10.41 16.43
N LEU A 82 -1.27 9.99 17.42
CA LEU A 82 -2.18 10.83 18.17
C LEU A 82 -1.39 11.59 19.25
N HIS A 83 -1.46 12.92 19.22
CA HIS A 83 -0.78 13.79 20.18
C HIS A 83 0.73 13.51 20.31
N ARG A 84 1.36 13.12 19.19
CA ARG A 84 2.74 12.62 19.13
C ARG A 84 3.78 13.64 19.60
N HIS A 85 3.58 14.92 19.28
CA HIS A 85 4.49 16.01 19.60
C HIS A 85 3.97 16.82 20.79
N THR A 86 4.84 17.03 21.77
CA THR A 86 4.57 17.81 22.99
C THR A 86 4.52 19.30 22.69
N GLY A 87 3.72 20.06 23.46
CA GLY A 87 3.69 21.52 23.38
C GLY A 87 2.99 22.08 22.13
N ARG A 88 2.18 21.28 21.44
CA ARG A 88 1.34 21.78 20.34
C ARG A 88 0.16 22.58 20.88
N ASP A 89 -0.15 23.66 20.18
CA ASP A 89 -1.40 24.40 20.32
C ASP A 89 -2.55 23.56 19.73
N ARG A 90 -3.47 23.14 20.59
CA ARG A 90 -4.63 22.31 20.24
C ARG A 90 -5.92 23.03 20.63
N PRO A 91 -6.98 22.96 19.83
CA PRO A 91 -8.29 23.48 20.22
C PRO A 91 -8.79 22.81 21.51
N ASP A 92 -9.61 23.51 22.30
CA ASP A 92 -10.16 23.01 23.57
C ASP A 92 -10.84 21.64 23.44
N THR A 93 -11.55 21.41 22.33
CA THR A 93 -12.21 20.13 22.03
C THR A 93 -11.26 18.94 21.90
N PHE A 94 -9.98 19.19 21.60
CA PHE A 94 -8.98 18.16 21.32
C PHE A 94 -7.78 18.19 22.29
N GLN A 95 -7.98 18.74 23.51
CA GLN A 95 -6.95 18.72 24.55
C GLN A 95 -6.66 17.30 25.08
N ASN A 96 -7.69 16.45 25.08
CA ASN A 96 -7.53 15.03 25.42
C ASN A 96 -7.31 14.21 24.16
N ALA A 97 -6.32 13.33 24.18
CA ALA A 97 -6.08 12.37 23.12
C ALA A 97 -7.24 11.36 23.03
N VAL A 98 -7.98 11.38 21.93
CA VAL A 98 -9.08 10.45 21.66
C VAL A 98 -8.85 9.70 20.35
N CYS A 99 -9.01 8.38 20.41
CA CYS A 99 -9.01 7.49 19.25
C CYS A 99 -10.37 6.80 19.14
N HIS A 100 -11.09 7.05 18.05
CA HIS A 100 -12.32 6.34 17.72
C HIS A 100 -11.99 5.09 16.90
N VAL A 101 -12.35 3.92 17.43
CA VAL A 101 -12.17 2.64 16.72
C VAL A 101 -13.51 2.24 16.11
N LEU A 102 -13.55 2.15 14.78
CA LEU A 102 -14.68 1.66 14.01
C LEU A 102 -14.65 0.13 13.95
N GLY A 103 -15.82 -0.51 13.83
CA GLY A 103 -15.88 -1.97 13.73
C GLY A 103 -15.50 -2.71 15.01
N SER A 104 -15.70 -2.09 16.19
CA SER A 104 -15.52 -2.76 17.49
C SER A 104 -16.64 -3.77 17.82
N GLU A 105 -17.44 -4.15 16.83
CA GLU A 105 -18.44 -5.21 16.93
C GLU A 105 -17.81 -6.58 16.61
N THR A 106 -18.56 -7.67 16.79
CA THR A 106 -18.07 -9.02 16.47
C THR A 106 -18.25 -9.41 15.01
N VAL A 107 -18.80 -8.52 14.17
CA VAL A 107 -18.98 -8.73 12.73
C VAL A 107 -18.10 -7.73 11.98
N PHE A 108 -17.10 -8.25 11.29
CA PHE A 108 -16.10 -7.44 10.57
C PHE A 108 -16.40 -7.41 9.07
N ASP A 109 -15.97 -6.35 8.39
CA ASP A 109 -16.05 -6.30 6.94
C ASP A 109 -15.08 -7.31 6.31
N ASN A 110 -15.45 -7.82 5.13
CA ASN A 110 -14.67 -8.82 4.42
C ASN A 110 -13.24 -8.34 4.05
N GLY A 111 -13.05 -7.03 3.89
CA GLY A 111 -11.75 -6.44 3.61
C GLY A 111 -10.82 -6.59 4.81
N SER A 112 -11.24 -6.15 5.99
CA SER A 112 -10.49 -6.27 7.24
C SER A 112 -10.18 -7.73 7.58
N VAL A 113 -11.16 -8.63 7.45
CA VAL A 113 -10.94 -10.07 7.68
C VAL A 113 -9.89 -10.64 6.73
N ARG A 114 -9.95 -10.26 5.45
CA ARG A 114 -8.99 -10.71 4.45
C ARG A 114 -7.57 -10.17 4.68
N VAL A 115 -7.44 -8.95 5.22
CA VAL A 115 -6.13 -8.32 5.47
C VAL A 115 -5.50 -8.83 6.77
N TYR A 116 -6.26 -8.93 7.86
CA TYR A 116 -5.71 -9.21 9.19
C TYR A 116 -6.03 -10.60 9.74
N GLY A 117 -7.06 -11.27 9.21
CA GLY A 117 -7.60 -12.51 9.75
C GLY A 117 -8.57 -12.25 10.92
N GLU A 118 -9.70 -12.96 10.89
CA GLU A 118 -10.80 -12.79 11.85
C GLU A 118 -10.36 -13.00 13.31
N TRP A 119 -9.51 -13.99 13.58
CA TRP A 119 -9.05 -14.30 14.93
C TRP A 119 -8.37 -13.11 15.63
N LEU A 120 -7.44 -12.44 14.94
CA LEU A 120 -6.72 -11.31 15.53
C LEU A 120 -7.64 -10.11 15.77
N LEU A 121 -8.64 -9.91 14.92
CA LEU A 121 -9.66 -8.87 15.11
C LEU A 121 -10.53 -9.16 16.33
N LEU A 122 -11.04 -10.40 16.47
CA LEU A 122 -11.80 -10.84 17.64
C LEU A 122 -11.01 -10.65 18.94
N GLN A 123 -9.74 -11.05 18.95
CA GLN A 123 -8.88 -10.88 20.11
C GLN A 123 -8.60 -9.41 20.41
N THR A 124 -8.48 -8.56 19.38
CA THR A 124 -8.28 -7.12 19.61
C THR A 124 -9.52 -6.49 20.22
N VAL A 125 -10.72 -6.74 19.68
CA VAL A 125 -11.99 -6.26 20.27
C VAL A 125 -12.14 -6.73 21.72
N LYS A 126 -11.87 -8.02 21.99
CA LYS A 126 -11.97 -8.60 23.34
C LYS A 126 -11.06 -7.92 24.36
N ASN A 127 -9.86 -7.50 23.94
CA ASN A 127 -8.83 -6.95 24.82
C ASN A 127 -8.69 -5.42 24.73
N LEU A 128 -9.55 -4.72 23.99
CA LEU A 128 -9.46 -3.27 23.80
C LEU A 128 -10.04 -2.53 25.02
N PRO A 129 -9.22 -1.84 25.83
CA PRO A 129 -9.74 -1.07 26.96
C PRO A 129 -10.27 0.30 26.49
N HIS A 130 -11.12 0.93 27.31
CA HIS A 130 -11.57 2.30 27.07
C HIS A 130 -10.47 3.35 27.25
N GLN A 131 -9.41 3.03 28.00
CA GLN A 131 -8.27 3.92 28.24
C GLN A 131 -6.97 3.12 28.13
N ILE A 132 -5.99 3.70 27.42
CA ILE A 132 -4.67 3.11 27.22
C ILE A 132 -3.62 4.06 27.77
N ARG A 133 -2.72 3.56 28.62
CA ARG A 133 -1.58 4.32 29.16
C ARG A 133 -0.32 3.93 28.42
N ILE A 134 0.20 4.87 27.64
CA ILE A 134 1.44 4.69 26.89
C ILE A 134 2.63 5.14 27.76
N PRO A 135 3.73 4.35 27.85
CA PRO A 135 3.99 3.08 27.16
C PRO A 135 3.58 1.82 27.94
N ALA A 136 3.10 1.96 29.18
CA ALA A 136 2.90 0.86 30.12
C ALA A 136 1.99 -0.27 29.59
N ASP A 137 0.94 0.08 28.87
CA ASP A 137 -0.07 -0.88 28.41
C ASP A 137 0.28 -1.48 27.02
N ILE A 138 1.34 -1.02 26.33
CA ILE A 138 1.70 -1.53 24.99
C ILE A 138 1.98 -3.04 25.01
N SER A 139 3.01 -3.47 25.75
CA SER A 139 3.43 -4.87 25.76
C SER A 139 2.34 -5.80 26.33
N PRO A 140 1.66 -5.46 27.46
CA PRO A 140 0.57 -6.28 27.97
C PRO A 140 -0.56 -6.49 26.96
N LEU A 141 -1.01 -5.44 26.27
CA LEU A 141 -2.11 -5.53 25.31
C LEU A 141 -1.74 -6.37 24.07
N VAL A 142 -0.54 -6.19 23.53
CA VAL A 142 -0.04 -6.99 22.41
C VAL A 142 0.04 -8.46 22.80
N GLN A 143 0.64 -8.77 23.96
CA GLN A 143 0.77 -10.15 24.43
C GLN A 143 -0.60 -10.81 24.68
N ALA A 144 -1.58 -10.08 25.20
CA ALA A 144 -2.93 -10.62 25.45
C ALA A 144 -3.62 -11.11 24.16
N VAL A 145 -3.35 -10.45 23.03
CA VAL A 145 -3.90 -10.82 21.71
C VAL A 145 -3.16 -12.02 21.12
N TYR A 146 -1.82 -11.96 21.06
CA TYR A 146 -1.02 -12.98 20.38
C TYR A 146 -0.83 -14.28 21.18
N ASN A 147 -0.91 -14.23 22.52
CA ASN A 147 -0.82 -15.43 23.36
C ASN A 147 -2.19 -16.09 23.58
N SER A 148 -3.27 -15.54 23.05
CA SER A 148 -4.60 -16.11 23.18
C SER A 148 -4.71 -17.41 22.38
N VAL A 149 -5.36 -18.41 22.99
CA VAL A 149 -5.54 -19.76 22.43
C VAL A 149 -6.98 -20.17 22.63
N ASP A 150 -7.61 -20.65 21.55
CA ASP A 150 -8.95 -21.24 21.60
C ASP A 150 -9.07 -22.30 20.50
N SER A 151 -8.60 -23.52 20.79
CA SER A 151 -8.52 -24.62 19.82
C SER A 151 -9.88 -25.03 19.24
N ASP A 152 -10.98 -24.70 19.93
CA ASP A 152 -12.34 -25.02 19.51
C ASP A 152 -12.93 -23.93 18.58
N ASN A 153 -12.29 -22.76 18.50
CA ASN A 153 -12.75 -21.66 17.66
C ASN A 153 -12.31 -21.82 16.19
N PRO A 154 -13.23 -21.81 15.22
CA PRO A 154 -12.90 -21.92 13.79
C PRO A 154 -11.94 -20.83 13.29
N ALA A 155 -12.08 -19.59 13.75
CA ALA A 155 -11.19 -18.50 13.36
C ALA A 155 -9.76 -18.73 13.86
N TYR A 156 -9.59 -19.32 15.05
CA TYR A 156 -8.27 -19.67 15.57
C TYR A 156 -7.63 -20.82 14.78
N GLN A 157 -8.40 -21.85 14.44
CA GLN A 157 -7.93 -22.95 13.59
C GLN A 157 -7.47 -22.44 12.23
N GLU A 158 -8.22 -21.52 11.63
CA GLU A 158 -7.85 -20.87 10.37
C GLU A 158 -6.57 -20.03 10.51
N TYR A 159 -6.46 -19.24 11.58
CA TYR A 159 -5.24 -18.49 11.90
C TYR A 159 -4.03 -19.43 11.99
N GLN A 160 -4.13 -20.55 12.72
CA GLN A 160 -3.05 -21.53 12.81
C GLN A 160 -2.70 -22.17 11.47
N ARG A 161 -3.70 -22.48 10.64
CA ARG A 161 -3.49 -23.02 9.28
C ARG A 161 -2.69 -22.04 8.43
N ILE A 162 -3.09 -20.77 8.39
CA ILE A 162 -2.39 -19.71 7.65
C ILE A 162 -0.95 -19.56 8.16
N GLN A 163 -0.72 -19.52 9.47
CA GLN A 163 0.64 -19.41 10.03
C GLN A 163 1.53 -20.61 9.65
N LYS A 164 0.96 -21.83 9.65
CA LYS A 164 1.68 -23.04 9.24
C LYS A 164 2.03 -23.01 7.76
N GLU A 165 1.13 -22.53 6.90
CA GLU A 165 1.37 -22.36 5.47
C GLU A 165 2.47 -21.36 5.20
N LYS A 166 2.41 -20.17 5.80
CA LYS A 166 3.47 -19.15 5.71
C LYS A 166 4.84 -19.71 6.11
N LYS A 167 4.91 -20.40 7.24
CA LYS A 167 6.14 -21.05 7.72
C LYS A 167 6.65 -22.12 6.76
N ASN A 168 5.77 -22.87 6.09
CA ASN A 168 6.16 -23.89 5.13
C ASN A 168 6.64 -23.29 3.80
N SER A 169 5.95 -22.27 3.28
CA SER A 169 6.36 -21.54 2.09
C SER A 169 7.74 -20.90 2.27
N ALA A 170 7.97 -20.25 3.42
CA ALA A 170 9.27 -19.63 3.70
C ALA A 170 10.43 -20.62 3.71
N LYS A 171 10.23 -21.89 4.15
CA LYS A 171 11.31 -22.90 4.20
C LYS A 171 11.96 -23.17 2.84
N ALA A 172 11.24 -22.98 1.74
CA ALA A 172 11.77 -23.17 0.40
C ALA A 172 12.84 -22.10 0.03
N PHE A 173 12.80 -20.94 0.69
CA PHE A 173 13.67 -19.79 0.42
C PHE A 173 14.69 -19.52 1.53
N LEU A 174 14.53 -20.14 2.70
CA LEU A 174 15.49 -20.02 3.79
C LEU A 174 16.78 -20.77 3.47
N LEU A 175 17.92 -20.10 3.70
CA LEU A 175 19.23 -20.73 3.77
C LEU A 175 19.22 -21.90 4.78
N GLY A 176 20.11 -22.86 4.57
CA GLY A 176 20.37 -23.91 5.57
C GLY A 176 20.75 -23.31 6.92
N LYS A 177 20.44 -24.00 8.03
CA LYS A 177 20.93 -23.56 9.35
C LYS A 177 22.46 -23.70 9.38
N PRO A 178 23.18 -22.73 9.96
CA PRO A 178 24.63 -22.85 10.10
C PRO A 178 24.98 -24.07 10.96
N ASN A 179 25.81 -24.97 10.43
CA ASN A 179 26.24 -26.21 11.08
C ASN A 179 27.77 -26.28 11.31
N GLY A 180 28.43 -25.12 11.39
CA GLY A 180 29.74 -24.96 12.03
C GLY A 180 30.98 -25.48 11.30
N ALA A 181 30.85 -26.17 10.15
CA ALA A 181 32.02 -26.79 9.51
C ALA A 181 32.22 -26.47 8.03
N VAL A 182 31.18 -26.17 7.24
CA VAL A 182 31.33 -25.95 5.79
C VAL A 182 30.25 -24.99 5.27
N PHE A 183 30.62 -24.00 4.45
CA PHE A 183 29.68 -23.12 3.74
C PHE A 183 29.03 -23.79 2.51
N SER A 184 29.60 -24.90 2.05
CA SER A 184 29.06 -25.75 0.98
C SER A 184 27.71 -26.31 1.42
N GLY A 185 26.68 -26.22 0.57
CA GLY A 185 25.32 -26.67 0.91
C GLY A 185 24.38 -25.57 1.41
N LEU A 186 24.90 -24.38 1.73
CA LEU A 186 24.08 -23.27 2.24
C LEU A 186 23.19 -22.66 1.12
N LEU A 187 23.69 -22.66 -0.12
CA LEU A 187 23.04 -22.13 -1.32
C LEU A 187 22.39 -23.21 -2.19
N ASP A 188 22.53 -24.50 -1.84
CA ASP A 188 22.04 -25.63 -2.65
C ASP A 188 20.50 -25.70 -2.67
N ARG A 189 19.82 -24.87 -1.87
CA ARG A 189 18.39 -24.60 -1.99
C ARG A 189 18.16 -23.59 -3.11
N THR A 190 18.38 -24.01 -4.35
CA THR A 190 17.92 -23.24 -5.51
C THR A 190 16.40 -23.25 -5.51
N ALA A 191 15.78 -22.12 -5.16
CA ALA A 191 14.36 -21.94 -5.41
C ALA A 191 14.14 -22.09 -6.92
N ALA A 192 13.27 -23.01 -7.32
CA ALA A 192 12.79 -23.10 -8.70
C ALA A 192 11.81 -21.93 -8.90
N GLY A 193 12.29 -20.82 -9.46
CA GLY A 193 11.48 -19.65 -9.77
C GLY A 193 12.31 -18.44 -10.18
N SER A 194 11.69 -17.45 -10.83
CA SER A 194 12.34 -16.18 -11.18
C SER A 194 12.65 -15.35 -9.92
N ASP A 195 13.57 -14.37 -10.02
CA ASP A 195 13.88 -13.44 -8.91
C ASP A 195 12.61 -12.75 -8.39
N THR A 196 11.65 -12.44 -9.27
CA THR A 196 10.33 -11.90 -8.91
C THR A 196 9.45 -12.88 -8.11
N GLU A 197 9.51 -14.18 -8.40
CA GLU A 197 8.81 -15.20 -7.62
C GLU A 197 9.47 -15.42 -6.26
N ALA A 198 10.81 -15.30 -6.18
CA ALA A 198 11.57 -15.38 -4.94
C ALA A 198 11.30 -14.17 -4.02
N GLU A 199 11.33 -12.94 -4.55
CA GLU A 199 10.99 -11.72 -3.81
C GLU A 199 9.56 -11.74 -3.28
N ALA A 200 8.60 -12.19 -4.11
CA ALA A 200 7.19 -12.34 -3.72
C ALA A 200 6.95 -13.42 -2.67
N SER A 201 7.89 -14.34 -2.47
CA SER A 201 7.79 -15.43 -1.50
C SER A 201 8.42 -15.10 -0.14
N VAL A 202 9.35 -14.15 -0.10
CA VAL A 202 10.05 -13.72 1.13
C VAL A 202 9.30 -12.58 1.82
N CYS A 203 8.64 -11.70 1.05
CA CYS A 203 7.64 -10.79 1.62
C CYS A 203 6.29 -11.53 1.73
N ASP A 204 5.71 -11.57 2.92
CA ASP A 204 4.36 -12.10 3.21
C ASP A 204 3.25 -11.19 2.63
N GLY A 205 3.43 -10.77 1.38
CA GLY A 205 2.51 -9.94 0.61
C GLY A 205 1.79 -10.75 -0.44
N VAL A 206 0.59 -10.32 -0.80
CA VAL A 206 -0.04 -10.75 -2.05
C VAL A 206 0.96 -10.46 -3.17
N SER A 207 1.23 -11.44 -4.05
CA SER A 207 2.01 -11.20 -5.27
C SER A 207 1.51 -9.91 -5.91
N SER A 208 2.38 -8.96 -6.26
CA SER A 208 1.97 -7.66 -6.77
C SER A 208 2.61 -7.40 -8.12
N VAL A 209 1.80 -7.19 -9.14
CA VAL A 209 2.27 -6.74 -10.45
C VAL A 209 2.55 -5.25 -10.35
N GLU A 210 3.77 -4.89 -10.73
CA GLU A 210 4.24 -3.52 -10.75
C GLU A 210 4.28 -3.02 -12.18
N VAL A 211 3.79 -1.80 -12.37
CA VAL A 211 3.74 -1.14 -13.66
C VAL A 211 4.30 0.28 -13.55
N LEU A 212 4.83 0.79 -14.65
CA LEU A 212 5.12 2.20 -14.86
C LEU A 212 3.92 2.81 -15.58
N LEU A 213 3.31 3.84 -15.00
CA LEU A 213 2.12 4.46 -15.55
C LEU A 213 2.49 5.57 -16.53
N MET A 214 2.05 5.45 -17.77
CA MET A 214 2.27 6.46 -18.82
C MET A 214 0.97 6.70 -19.57
N MET A 215 0.86 7.80 -20.30
CA MET A 215 -0.29 8.10 -21.16
C MET A 215 0.13 8.11 -22.63
N ARG A 216 -0.72 7.62 -23.52
CA ARG A 216 -0.55 7.71 -24.97
C ARG A 216 -1.47 8.78 -25.56
N THR A 217 -0.89 9.67 -26.34
CA THR A 217 -1.60 10.73 -27.08
C THR A 217 -2.19 10.22 -28.38
N ALA A 218 -3.12 10.98 -28.95
CA ALA A 218 -3.73 10.68 -30.25
C ALA A 218 -2.72 10.53 -31.41
N ASP A 219 -1.53 11.15 -31.30
CA ASP A 219 -0.43 11.02 -32.27
C ASP A 219 0.45 9.78 -32.06
N GLY A 220 0.13 8.95 -31.05
CA GLY A 220 0.83 7.69 -30.75
C GLY A 220 2.03 7.83 -29.83
N MET A 221 2.41 9.06 -29.45
CA MET A 221 3.53 9.33 -28.54
C MET A 221 3.16 8.99 -27.09
N LEU A 222 4.19 8.77 -26.25
CA LEU A 222 4.00 8.62 -24.81
C LEU A 222 4.24 9.94 -24.08
N GLN A 223 3.56 10.16 -22.97
CA GLN A 223 3.81 11.29 -22.08
C GLN A 223 3.51 10.93 -20.63
N PHE A 224 4.05 11.76 -19.74
CA PHE A 224 3.72 11.77 -18.32
C PHE A 224 2.25 12.18 -18.10
N LEU A 225 1.74 12.01 -16.87
CA LEU A 225 0.37 12.39 -16.56
C LEU A 225 0.20 13.93 -16.69
N PRO A 226 -0.98 14.43 -17.13
CA PRO A 226 -1.18 15.85 -17.46
C PRO A 226 -0.89 16.86 -16.34
N HIS A 227 -0.87 16.41 -15.09
CA HIS A 227 -0.67 17.26 -13.91
C HIS A 227 0.79 17.30 -13.44
N GLN A 228 1.63 16.42 -13.97
CA GLN A 228 3.05 16.34 -13.63
C GLN A 228 3.81 17.43 -14.39
N LYS A 229 4.87 17.95 -13.79
CA LYS A 229 5.60 19.12 -14.33
C LYS A 229 6.40 18.74 -15.58
N GLU A 230 6.69 17.47 -15.74
CA GLU A 230 7.45 16.85 -16.81
C GLU A 230 6.59 16.71 -18.08
N HIS A 231 6.27 17.82 -18.73
CA HIS A 231 5.53 17.81 -20.01
C HIS A 231 6.45 17.50 -21.19
N CYS A 232 7.03 16.29 -21.23
CA CYS A 232 7.76 15.83 -22.40
C CYS A 232 7.02 14.68 -23.10
N THR A 233 6.86 14.83 -24.42
CA THR A 233 6.42 13.77 -25.33
C THR A 233 7.61 12.89 -25.69
N LEU A 234 7.45 11.58 -25.55
CA LEU A 234 8.45 10.56 -25.76
C LEU A 234 8.07 9.72 -26.97
N ASP A 235 9.00 9.64 -27.91
CA ASP A 235 8.90 8.72 -29.06
C ASP A 235 9.15 7.28 -28.57
N THR A 236 8.27 6.36 -28.95
CA THR A 236 8.35 4.94 -28.57
C THR A 236 9.51 4.21 -29.26
N HIS A 237 10.01 4.74 -30.37
CA HIS A 237 11.10 4.17 -31.16
C HIS A 237 12.48 4.73 -30.79
N ILE A 238 12.54 5.72 -29.90
CA ILE A 238 13.79 6.34 -29.47
C ILE A 238 13.97 6.11 -27.98
N LEU A 239 15.17 5.68 -27.57
CA LEU A 239 15.49 5.57 -26.16
C LEU A 239 15.65 7.00 -25.57
N PRO A 240 14.88 7.38 -24.55
CA PRO A 240 15.06 8.66 -23.89
C PRO A 240 16.43 8.75 -23.21
N ASP A 241 16.85 9.96 -22.84
CA ASP A 241 18.04 10.12 -22.02
C ASP A 241 17.87 9.46 -20.62
N ASP A 242 18.98 9.31 -19.90
CA ASP A 242 19.00 8.62 -18.62
C ASP A 242 18.16 9.32 -17.54
N ASP A 243 18.08 10.65 -17.56
CA ASP A 243 17.27 11.41 -16.58
C ASP A 243 15.78 11.21 -16.82
N ILE A 244 15.36 11.19 -18.09
CA ILE A 244 13.98 10.86 -18.47
C ILE A 244 13.69 9.39 -18.12
N CYS A 245 14.60 8.46 -18.40
CA CYS A 245 14.42 7.05 -18.04
C CYS A 245 14.21 6.87 -16.52
N ARG A 246 15.00 7.59 -15.70
CA ARG A 246 14.83 7.62 -14.24
C ARG A 246 13.45 8.16 -13.85
N LYS A 247 13.00 9.26 -14.46
CA LYS A 247 11.66 9.84 -14.20
C LYS A 247 10.52 8.92 -14.62
N VAL A 248 10.66 8.18 -15.71
CA VAL A 248 9.70 7.14 -16.12
C VAL A 248 9.67 6.02 -15.07
N ALA A 249 10.83 5.60 -14.55
CA ALA A 249 10.90 4.62 -13.48
C ALA A 249 10.23 5.10 -12.16
N GLU A 250 10.16 6.42 -11.94
CA GLU A 250 9.40 7.04 -10.83
C GLU A 250 7.88 7.04 -11.05
N GLN A 251 7.37 6.64 -12.22
CA GLN A 251 5.93 6.42 -12.47
C GLN A 251 5.43 5.06 -11.95
N ARG A 252 6.18 4.47 -11.02
CA ARG A 252 5.93 3.14 -10.45
C ARG A 252 4.65 3.10 -9.62
N LEU A 253 3.81 2.13 -9.93
CA LEU A 253 2.55 1.83 -9.24
C LEU A 253 2.35 0.31 -9.13
N ARG A 254 1.76 -0.15 -8.02
CA ARG A 254 1.38 -1.55 -7.83
C ARG A 254 -0.10 -1.76 -8.14
N LEU A 255 -0.38 -2.66 -9.07
CA LEU A 255 -1.76 -2.95 -9.45
C LEU A 255 -2.58 -3.53 -8.28
N PRO A 256 -3.89 -3.25 -8.23
CA PRO A 256 -4.78 -3.85 -7.25
C PRO A 256 -4.73 -5.38 -7.23
N ALA A 257 -5.00 -5.97 -6.06
CA ALA A 257 -4.86 -7.42 -5.83
C ALA A 257 -5.68 -8.30 -6.80
N VAL A 258 -6.73 -7.78 -7.43
CA VAL A 258 -7.54 -8.50 -8.43
C VAL A 258 -6.72 -8.90 -9.67
N PHE A 259 -5.74 -8.08 -10.05
CA PHE A 259 -4.84 -8.32 -11.18
C PHE A 259 -3.69 -9.26 -10.85
N CYS A 260 -3.53 -9.59 -9.57
CA CYS A 260 -2.39 -10.34 -9.08
C CYS A 260 -2.77 -11.73 -8.53
N GLN A 261 -4.00 -12.17 -8.76
CA GLN A 261 -4.42 -13.52 -8.40
C GLN A 261 -3.77 -14.54 -9.34
N ARG A 262 -3.45 -15.72 -8.83
CA ARG A 262 -2.66 -16.73 -9.57
C ARG A 262 -3.19 -17.06 -10.98
N TYR A 263 -4.51 -17.01 -11.17
CA TYR A 263 -5.15 -17.26 -12.48
C TYR A 263 -5.19 -16.02 -13.39
N SER A 264 -5.30 -14.81 -12.84
CA SER A 264 -5.38 -13.57 -13.62
C SER A 264 -4.00 -12.97 -13.92
N MET A 265 -3.00 -13.20 -13.06
CA MET A 265 -1.67 -12.58 -13.17
C MET A 265 -1.00 -12.84 -14.51
N LYS A 266 -0.99 -14.09 -15.00
CA LYS A 266 -0.39 -14.42 -16.30
C LYS A 266 -1.09 -13.69 -17.45
N GLN A 267 -2.41 -13.58 -17.40
CA GLN A 267 -3.18 -12.85 -18.39
C GLN A 267 -2.90 -11.35 -18.30
N THR A 268 -2.86 -10.78 -17.09
CA THR A 268 -2.54 -9.37 -16.89
C THR A 268 -1.15 -9.03 -17.44
N ILE A 269 -0.13 -9.84 -17.15
CA ILE A 269 1.22 -9.61 -17.68
C ILE A 269 1.19 -9.69 -19.21
N SER A 270 0.55 -10.72 -19.76
CA SER A 270 0.41 -10.85 -21.22
C SER A 270 -0.29 -9.65 -21.86
N ASP A 271 -1.38 -9.14 -21.25
CA ASP A 271 -2.12 -7.99 -21.78
C ASP A 271 -1.26 -6.72 -21.75
N LEU A 272 -0.50 -6.51 -20.67
CA LEU A 272 0.43 -5.39 -20.53
C LEU A 272 1.56 -5.46 -21.56
N GLU A 273 2.18 -6.63 -21.74
CA GLU A 273 3.25 -6.86 -22.72
C GLU A 273 2.78 -6.60 -24.16
N ILE A 274 1.52 -6.97 -24.48
CA ILE A 274 0.93 -6.68 -25.79
C ILE A 274 0.74 -5.17 -25.99
N GLN A 275 0.26 -4.46 -24.96
CA GLN A 275 0.01 -3.01 -25.03
C GLN A 275 1.28 -2.18 -25.23
N CYS A 276 2.43 -2.67 -24.75
CA CYS A 276 3.70 -1.95 -24.80
C CYS A 276 4.77 -2.60 -25.67
N SER A 277 4.39 -3.55 -26.54
CA SER A 277 5.34 -4.30 -27.38
C SER A 277 6.20 -3.39 -28.28
N ASP A 278 5.62 -2.29 -28.79
CA ASP A 278 6.30 -1.27 -29.59
C ASP A 278 7.33 -0.47 -28.79
N VAL A 279 7.07 -0.24 -27.50
CA VAL A 279 7.91 0.58 -26.61
C VAL A 279 9.03 -0.23 -25.98
N MET A 280 8.72 -1.44 -25.51
CA MET A 280 9.63 -2.24 -24.70
C MET A 280 10.86 -2.71 -25.46
N HIS A 281 10.78 -2.90 -26.78
CA HIS A 281 11.95 -3.26 -27.57
C HIS A 281 13.05 -2.21 -27.43
N THR A 282 12.72 -0.92 -27.57
CA THR A 282 13.67 0.19 -27.48
C THR A 282 14.08 0.45 -26.03
N TRP A 283 13.11 0.48 -25.11
CA TRP A 283 13.35 0.91 -23.72
C TRP A 283 14.02 -0.16 -22.85
N SER A 284 13.99 -1.44 -23.25
CA SER A 284 14.68 -2.53 -22.56
C SER A 284 16.21 -2.36 -22.48
N MET A 285 16.78 -1.49 -23.31
CA MET A 285 18.20 -1.14 -23.31
C MET A 285 18.60 -0.24 -22.12
N SER A 286 17.63 0.43 -21.48
CA SER A 286 17.89 1.25 -20.29
C SER A 286 17.92 0.38 -19.02
N PRO A 287 18.95 0.50 -18.17
CA PRO A 287 18.99 -0.18 -16.87
C PRO A 287 17.82 0.19 -15.95
N TRP A 288 17.22 1.38 -16.12
CA TRP A 288 16.08 1.83 -15.33
C TRP A 288 14.76 1.15 -15.72
N LEU A 289 14.62 0.78 -17.00
CA LEU A 289 13.36 0.35 -17.60
C LEU A 289 13.36 -1.14 -18.00
N HIS A 290 14.54 -1.77 -18.01
CA HIS A 290 14.69 -3.18 -18.33
C HIS A 290 13.81 -4.08 -17.45
N GLY A 291 13.00 -4.94 -18.09
CA GLY A 291 12.12 -5.90 -17.40
C GLY A 291 10.94 -5.27 -16.66
N LYS A 292 10.68 -3.97 -16.85
CA LYS A 292 9.49 -3.30 -16.31
C LYS A 292 8.29 -3.48 -17.23
N LEU A 293 7.09 -3.37 -16.67
CA LEU A 293 5.83 -3.36 -17.42
C LEU A 293 5.29 -1.94 -17.47
N LEU A 294 4.61 -1.59 -18.55
CA LEU A 294 3.93 -0.29 -18.72
C LEU A 294 2.43 -0.50 -18.63
N LEU A 295 1.74 0.37 -17.90
CA LEU A 295 0.30 0.57 -18.03
C LEU A 295 0.10 1.87 -18.80
N ILE A 296 -0.40 1.76 -20.02
CA ILE A 296 -0.57 2.90 -20.92
C ILE A 296 -2.02 3.35 -20.89
N LEU A 297 -2.26 4.55 -20.36
CA LEU A 297 -3.56 5.21 -20.34
C LEU A 297 -3.85 5.95 -21.64
N ASP A 298 -5.12 6.10 -21.98
CA ASP A 298 -5.59 7.02 -23.02
C ASP A 298 -5.70 8.46 -22.50
N GLU A 299 -6.13 9.39 -23.35
CA GLU A 299 -6.33 10.81 -23.00
C GLU A 299 -7.43 11.03 -21.95
N SER A 300 -8.28 10.04 -21.69
CA SER A 300 -9.25 10.06 -20.60
C SER A 300 -8.68 9.52 -19.27
N LEU A 301 -7.37 9.24 -19.24
CA LEU A 301 -6.65 8.62 -18.12
C LEU A 301 -7.19 7.22 -17.79
N SER A 302 -7.65 6.49 -18.81
CA SER A 302 -8.18 5.13 -18.67
C SER A 302 -7.37 4.10 -19.47
N ALA A 303 -7.39 2.85 -19.01
CA ALA A 303 -6.87 1.69 -19.74
C ALA A 303 -7.71 0.45 -19.43
N THR A 304 -7.68 -0.54 -20.32
CA THR A 304 -8.41 -1.80 -20.13
C THR A 304 -7.43 -2.95 -19.98
N ILE A 305 -7.62 -3.78 -18.95
CA ILE A 305 -6.89 -5.04 -18.74
C ILE A 305 -7.92 -6.15 -18.52
N GLY A 306 -7.96 -7.13 -19.42
CA GLY A 306 -8.99 -8.16 -19.45
C GLY A 306 -10.41 -7.56 -19.49
N LYS A 307 -11.16 -7.74 -18.39
CA LYS A 307 -12.55 -7.25 -18.22
C LYS A 307 -12.68 -6.01 -17.34
N TYR A 308 -11.55 -5.42 -16.95
CA TYR A 308 -11.53 -4.30 -16.04
C TYR A 308 -11.08 -3.03 -16.76
N ARG A 309 -11.84 -1.96 -16.56
CA ARG A 309 -11.42 -0.61 -16.91
C ARG A 309 -10.75 0.01 -15.70
N LEU A 310 -9.50 0.41 -15.87
CA LEU A 310 -8.72 1.15 -14.88
C LEU A 310 -8.74 2.62 -15.26
N THR A 311 -8.86 3.50 -14.27
CA THR A 311 -8.82 4.95 -14.47
C THR A 311 -7.96 5.56 -13.38
N TYR A 312 -7.10 6.51 -13.77
CA TYR A 312 -6.27 7.25 -12.83
C TYR A 312 -6.83 8.65 -12.62
N ASP A 313 -7.12 8.99 -11.36
CA ASP A 313 -7.50 10.34 -10.97
C ASP A 313 -6.45 10.93 -10.03
N ILE A 314 -6.08 12.19 -10.21
CA ILE A 314 -5.04 12.83 -9.39
C ILE A 314 -5.43 12.94 -7.90
N LYS A 315 -6.72 13.00 -7.57
CA LYS A 315 -7.21 13.14 -6.19
C LYS A 315 -7.45 11.80 -5.52
N THR A 316 -7.77 10.75 -6.30
CA THR A 316 -8.15 9.43 -5.75
C THR A 316 -7.26 8.27 -6.18
N GLY A 317 -6.27 8.52 -7.04
CA GLY A 317 -5.35 7.53 -7.58
C GLY A 317 -6.00 6.57 -8.56
N LEU A 318 -5.40 5.40 -8.72
CA LEU A 318 -5.89 4.36 -9.62
C LEU A 318 -7.10 3.63 -9.02
N HIS A 319 -8.20 3.65 -9.75
CA HIS A 319 -9.39 2.85 -9.47
C HIS A 319 -9.69 1.91 -10.63
N TYR A 320 -10.50 0.88 -10.38
CA TYR A 320 -10.91 -0.07 -11.41
C TYR A 320 -12.38 -0.43 -11.26
N GLU A 321 -13.02 -0.69 -12.39
CA GLU A 321 -14.39 -1.13 -12.48
C GLU A 321 -14.47 -2.38 -13.36
N SER A 322 -15.33 -3.33 -13.00
CA SER A 322 -15.61 -4.46 -13.89
C SER A 322 -16.55 -3.96 -14.98
N GLU A 323 -16.15 -4.10 -16.24
CA GLU A 323 -17.11 -3.99 -17.34
C GLU A 323 -18.03 -5.21 -17.24
N ALA A 324 -19.24 -5.01 -16.75
CA ALA A 324 -20.26 -6.05 -16.79
C ALA A 324 -20.50 -6.36 -18.26
N LYS A 325 -20.29 -7.62 -18.67
CA LYS A 325 -20.84 -8.10 -19.94
C LYS A 325 -22.36 -8.05 -19.79
N GLU A 326 -23.00 -7.17 -20.55
CA GLU A 326 -24.44 -7.30 -20.86
C GLU A 326 -24.74 -8.66 -21.49
#